data_AF-A0A958LLQ4-F1
#
_entry.id   AF-A0A958LLQ4-F1
#
_cell.length_a   1.000
_cell.length_b   1.000
_cell.length_c   1.000
_cell.angle_alpha   90.00
_cell.angle_beta   90.00
_cell.angle_gamma   90.00
#
_symmetry.space_group_name_H-M   'P 1'
#
loop_
_entity.id
_entity.type
_entity.pdbx_description
1 polymer ?
#
loop_
_entity_poly.entity_id
_entity_poly.type
_entity_poly.pdbx_seq_one_letter_code
_entity_poly.pdbx_strand_id
1 'polypeptide(L)'
;KYDWPGNIRELENVIEHAFILEETNLIGINALPEAFLRAVGINITGQYCSLNKSSESSGSSSKDEDKEATILGAFEGKENELVSISGEALDFNLHKEAFEKEFIVKALRTFKGRINQTALHANIPKKTLLRKIEKYGIVARDYVE
;
A
#
# COMPACT_ATOMS: atom_id res chain seq x y z
N LYS A 1 -9.96 34.14 -0.80
CA LYS A 1 -8.98 33.52 -1.73
C LYS A 1 -7.92 32.88 -0.84
N TYR A 2 -7.64 31.60 -1.01
CA TYR A 2 -6.66 30.88 -0.20
C TYR A 2 -5.40 30.64 -1.01
N ASP A 3 -4.25 30.63 -0.35
CA ASP A 3 -2.94 30.51 -0.99
C ASP A 3 -2.55 29.06 -1.33
N TRP A 4 -3.53 28.15 -1.34
CA TRP A 4 -3.30 26.73 -1.62
C TRP A 4 -3.11 26.50 -3.13
N PRO A 5 -1.99 25.86 -3.55
CA PRO A 5 -1.65 25.69 -4.96
C PRO A 5 -2.40 24.54 -5.67
N GLY A 6 -3.02 23.63 -4.91
CA GLY A 6 -3.69 22.43 -5.44
C GLY A 6 -5.22 22.45 -5.30
N ASN A 7 -5.87 21.31 -5.52
CA ASN A 7 -7.28 21.14 -5.19
C ASN A 7 -7.48 20.65 -3.74
N ILE A 8 -8.74 20.63 -3.26
CA ILE A 8 -9.04 20.28 -1.87
C ILE A 8 -8.66 18.84 -1.47
N ARG A 9 -8.64 17.90 -2.42
CA ARG A 9 -8.18 16.53 -2.18
C ARG A 9 -6.68 16.45 -1.97
N GLU A 10 -5.93 17.31 -2.66
CA GLU A 10 -4.48 17.38 -2.45
C GLU A 10 -4.17 17.90 -1.04
N LEU A 11 -4.98 18.85 -0.55
CA LEU A 11 -4.87 19.34 0.82
C LEU A 11 -5.18 18.23 1.84
N GLU A 12 -6.28 17.51 1.63
CA GLU A 12 -6.67 16.37 2.46
C GLU A 12 -5.55 15.32 2.53
N ASN A 13 -5.02 14.90 1.38
CA ASN A 13 -3.93 13.93 1.32
C ASN A 13 -2.66 14.39 2.05
N VAL A 14 -2.31 15.68 1.95
CA VAL A 14 -1.12 16.23 2.64
C VAL A 14 -1.31 16.22 4.16
N ILE A 15 -2.51 16.55 4.64
CA ILE A 15 -2.82 16.54 6.07
C ILE A 15 -2.87 15.11 6.61
N GLU A 16 -3.50 14.18 5.88
CA GLU A 16 -3.53 12.76 6.27
C GLU A 16 -2.12 12.19 6.38
N HIS A 17 -1.26 12.45 5.40
CA HIS A 17 0.12 11.97 5.42
C HIS A 17 0.92 12.57 6.58
N ALA A 18 0.80 13.88 6.83
CA ALA A 18 1.48 14.53 7.94
C ALA A 18 1.01 14.01 9.30
N PHE A 19 -0.28 13.69 9.42
CA PHE A 19 -0.84 13.06 10.62
C PHE A 19 -0.35 11.62 10.81
N ILE A 20 -0.19 10.83 9.74
CA ILE A 20 0.32 9.45 9.83
C ILE A 20 1.79 9.42 10.25
N LEU A 21 2.59 10.39 9.81
CA LEU A 21 4.03 10.43 10.11
C LEU A 21 4.35 10.96 11.51
N GLU A 22 3.50 11.82 12.07
CA GLU A 22 3.74 12.43 13.37
C GLU A 22 3.19 11.55 14.48
N GLU A 23 4.09 11.12 15.38
CA GLU A 23 3.73 10.38 16.58
C GLU A 23 3.33 11.31 17.73
N THR A 24 3.45 12.63 17.55
CA THR A 24 3.19 13.65 18.56
C THR A 24 1.90 14.43 18.29
N ASN A 25 1.40 15.16 19.29
CA ASN A 25 0.19 15.99 19.17
C ASN A 25 0.40 17.27 18.33
N LEU A 26 1.56 17.47 17.72
CA LEU A 26 1.90 18.65 16.92
C LEU A 26 2.45 18.21 15.57
N ILE A 27 1.89 18.75 14.49
CA ILE A 27 2.41 18.48 13.14
C ILE A 27 3.63 19.37 12.89
N GLY A 28 4.81 18.75 12.79
CA GLY A 28 6.05 19.42 12.43
C GLY A 28 6.14 19.67 10.92
N ILE A 29 6.99 20.63 10.54
CA ILE A 29 7.25 20.95 9.12
C ILE A 29 7.84 19.73 8.38
N ASN A 30 8.56 18.86 9.09
CA ASN A 30 9.17 17.65 8.54
C ASN A 30 8.16 16.57 8.14
N ALA A 31 6.93 16.63 8.68
CA ALA A 31 5.87 15.67 8.38
C ALA A 31 5.12 15.99 7.07
N LEU A 32 5.26 17.22 6.60
CA LEU A 32 4.69 17.63 5.32
C LEU A 32 5.52 17.07 4.16
N PRO A 33 4.89 16.60 3.07
CA PRO A 33 5.62 16.11 1.90
C PRO A 33 6.59 17.15 1.32
N GLU A 34 7.79 16.72 0.96
CA GLU A 34 8.84 17.60 0.39
C GLU A 34 8.36 18.36 -0.85
N ALA A 35 7.52 17.74 -1.67
CA ALA A 35 6.90 18.37 -2.85
C ALA A 35 6.07 19.61 -2.48
N PHE A 36 5.37 19.57 -1.34
CA PHE A 36 4.61 20.72 -0.85
C PHE A 36 5.52 21.82 -0.33
N LEU A 37 6.52 21.47 0.48
CA LEU A 37 7.49 22.42 1.02
C LEU A 37 8.23 23.17 -0.11
N ARG A 38 8.58 22.45 -1.18
CA ARG A 38 9.18 23.03 -2.39
C ARG A 38 8.23 23.98 -3.13
N ALA A 39 6.95 23.64 -3.24
CA ALA A 39 5.95 24.49 -3.90
C ALA A 39 5.73 25.82 -3.17
N VAL A 40 5.86 25.82 -1.84
CA VAL A 40 5.77 27.04 -1.00
C VAL A 40 7.09 27.82 -0.99
N GLY A 41 8.18 27.26 -1.54
CA GLY A 41 9.50 27.90 -1.56
C GLY A 41 10.30 27.72 -0.27
N ILE A 42 9.92 26.76 0.57
CA ILE A 42 10.66 26.39 1.78
C ILE A 42 11.70 25.35 1.39
N ASN A 43 12.96 25.78 1.30
CA ASN A 43 14.09 24.85 1.17
C ASN A 43 14.52 24.45 2.59
N ILE A 44 14.42 23.17 2.94
CA ILE A 44 14.95 22.64 4.20
C ILE A 44 16.48 22.55 4.08
N THR A 45 17.16 23.68 3.90
CA THR A 45 18.62 23.73 3.95
C THR A 45 19.07 23.83 5.40
N GLY A 46 19.38 22.67 5.97
CA GLY A 46 20.33 22.56 7.09
C GLY A 46 19.74 22.45 8.50
N GLN A 47 19.15 21.29 8.83
CA GLN A 47 19.38 20.65 10.14
C GLN A 47 18.92 19.17 10.21
N TYR A 48 19.24 18.37 9.19
CA TYR A 48 19.47 16.94 9.37
C TYR A 48 20.71 16.56 8.55
N CYS A 49 21.87 16.93 9.07
CA CYS A 49 23.15 16.38 8.65
C CYS A 49 23.99 16.15 9.90
N SER A 50 23.69 15.06 10.61
CA SER A 50 24.59 14.32 11.50
C SER A 50 23.83 13.08 12.00
N LEU A 51 24.54 11.95 12.12
CA LEU A 51 24.05 10.59 12.39
C LEU A 51 23.47 9.85 11.18
N ASN A 52 24.36 9.53 10.23
CA ASN A 52 24.78 8.14 10.03
C ASN A 52 25.95 8.09 9.04
N LYS A 53 27.16 8.27 9.57
CA LYS A 53 28.38 7.80 8.92
C LYS A 53 29.38 7.28 9.95
N SER A 54 29.20 6.00 10.24
CA SER A 54 30.14 5.04 10.82
C SER A 54 29.39 3.73 10.66
N SER A 55 29.61 2.87 9.68
CA SER A 55 30.83 2.42 8.99
C SER A 55 30.40 1.83 7.63
N GLU A 56 31.01 2.15 6.47
CA GLU A 56 32.17 1.43 5.90
C GLU A 56 32.13 -0.08 6.21
N SER A 57 32.14 -1.04 5.28
CA SER A 57 32.44 -1.19 3.85
C SER A 57 31.91 -2.61 3.50
N SER A 58 31.59 -3.07 2.29
CA SER A 58 32.28 -3.03 0.99
C SER A 58 31.28 -3.66 -0.01
N GLY A 59 31.22 -3.24 -1.28
CA GLY A 59 31.65 -4.04 -2.45
C GLY A 59 31.41 -5.57 -2.32
N SER A 60 30.88 -6.30 -3.28
CA SER A 60 30.83 -6.13 -4.72
C SER A 60 30.11 -7.34 -5.33
N SER A 61 29.82 -7.25 -6.62
CA SER A 61 29.54 -8.29 -7.61
C SER A 61 29.94 -9.76 -7.30
N SER A 62 29.08 -10.67 -7.79
CA SER A 62 29.31 -12.02 -8.36
C SER A 62 29.57 -13.27 -7.48
N LYS A 63 28.81 -14.32 -7.86
CA LYS A 63 29.13 -15.78 -7.92
C LYS A 63 28.90 -16.68 -6.69
N ASP A 64 28.06 -17.69 -6.94
CA ASP A 64 28.25 -19.13 -6.71
C ASP A 64 28.19 -19.72 -5.28
N GLU A 65 27.45 -20.85 -5.21
CA GLU A 65 27.63 -22.05 -4.37
C GLU A 65 27.18 -22.09 -2.88
N ASP A 66 26.09 -22.86 -2.69
CA ASP A 66 26.01 -24.10 -1.91
C ASP A 66 26.31 -24.16 -0.39
N LYS A 67 25.27 -24.64 0.32
CA LYS A 67 25.24 -25.64 1.41
C LYS A 67 25.46 -25.23 2.89
N GLU A 68 24.69 -25.99 3.68
CA GLU A 68 24.70 -26.24 5.12
C GLU A 68 23.86 -25.29 5.99
N ALA A 69 23.07 -25.76 6.97
CA ALA A 69 23.12 -27.03 7.67
C ALA A 69 21.73 -27.53 8.10
N THR A 70 21.56 -28.83 7.92
CA THR A 70 20.69 -29.72 8.69
C THR A 70 20.90 -29.54 10.20
N ILE A 71 19.82 -29.28 10.95
CA ILE A 71 19.72 -29.76 12.34
C ILE A 71 18.32 -30.34 12.56
N LEU A 72 18.29 -31.68 12.64
CA LEU A 72 17.20 -32.49 13.15
C LEU A 72 17.19 -32.41 14.68
N GLY A 73 16.02 -32.11 15.25
CA GLY A 73 15.76 -32.27 16.67
C GLY A 73 14.30 -32.67 16.87
N ALA A 74 14.07 -33.98 17.00
CA ALA A 74 12.77 -34.55 17.33
C ALA A 74 12.33 -34.10 18.73
N PHE A 75 11.14 -33.49 18.84
CA PHE A 75 10.44 -33.33 20.11
C PHE A 75 8.93 -33.48 19.88
N GLU A 76 8.37 -34.57 20.40
CA GLU A 76 6.94 -34.84 20.44
C GLU A 76 6.26 -33.95 21.48
N GLY A 77 5.16 -33.32 21.10
CA GLY A 77 4.29 -32.58 22.02
C GLY A 77 3.14 -31.92 21.28
N LYS A 78 1.94 -32.51 21.41
CA LYS A 78 0.67 -32.00 20.86
C LYS A 78 0.30 -30.67 21.49
N GLU A 79 0.18 -29.61 20.71
CA GLU A 79 -0.86 -28.59 20.89
C GLU A 79 -0.95 -27.58 19.73
N ASN A 80 -2.19 -27.44 19.25
CA ASN A 80 -2.74 -26.43 18.35
C ASN A 80 -2.27 -26.35 16.89
N GLU A 81 -3.26 -26.61 16.03
CA GLU A 81 -3.25 -26.61 14.57
C GLU A 81 -2.93 -25.22 14.00
N LEU A 82 -1.65 -24.85 14.02
CA LEU A 82 -1.12 -23.72 13.26
C LEU A 82 -0.80 -24.23 11.84
N VAL A 83 -1.77 -24.05 10.95
CA VAL A 83 -1.70 -24.49 9.55
C VAL A 83 -0.53 -23.82 8.82
N SER A 84 0.41 -24.65 8.39
CA SER A 84 1.41 -24.51 7.33
C SER A 84 1.58 -23.11 6.71
N ILE A 85 2.58 -22.37 7.19
CA ILE A 85 3.24 -21.33 6.40
C ILE A 85 4.10 -22.07 5.36
N SER A 86 3.46 -22.56 4.30
CA SER A 86 4.16 -22.93 3.09
C SER A 86 4.77 -21.64 2.54
N GLY A 87 6.10 -21.62 2.45
CA GLY A 87 6.89 -20.50 1.94
C GLY A 87 6.67 -20.24 0.45
N GLU A 88 5.44 -19.99 0.04
CA GLU A 88 5.17 -19.16 -1.11
C GLU A 88 5.51 -17.73 -0.70
N ALA A 89 6.27 -17.03 -1.55
CA ALA A 89 6.61 -15.63 -1.32
C ALA A 89 5.31 -14.87 -0.98
N LEU A 90 5.27 -14.24 0.20
CA LEU A 90 4.15 -13.39 0.63
C LEU A 90 4.11 -12.15 -0.27
N ASP A 91 3.62 -12.31 -1.50
CA ASP A 91 3.46 -11.21 -2.44
C ASP A 91 2.19 -10.45 -2.05
N PHE A 92 2.38 -9.35 -1.35
CA PHE A 92 1.31 -8.44 -0.94
C PHE A 92 0.50 -7.97 -2.15
N ASN A 93 1.13 -7.74 -3.30
CA ASN A 93 0.43 -7.25 -4.49
C ASN A 93 -0.51 -8.31 -5.05
N LEU A 94 -0.07 -9.56 -5.08
CA LEU A 94 -0.90 -10.68 -5.51
C LEU A 94 -2.12 -10.87 -4.60
N HIS A 95 -1.91 -10.88 -3.29
CA HIS A 95 -2.99 -11.02 -2.31
C HIS A 95 -3.98 -9.85 -2.39
N LYS A 96 -3.47 -8.62 -2.50
CA LYS A 96 -4.28 -7.42 -2.70
C LYS A 96 -5.09 -7.50 -3.99
N GLU A 97 -4.49 -7.92 -5.09
CA GLU A 97 -5.14 -8.01 -6.39
C GLU A 97 -6.25 -9.07 -6.41
N ALA A 98 -6.02 -10.21 -5.77
CA ALA A 98 -7.03 -11.26 -5.59
C ALA A 98 -8.25 -10.74 -4.81
N PHE A 99 -7.99 -10.07 -3.67
CA PHE A 99 -9.04 -9.47 -2.85
C PHE A 99 -9.82 -8.39 -3.60
N GLU A 100 -9.13 -7.48 -4.31
CA GLU A 100 -9.77 -6.44 -5.11
C GLU A 100 -10.71 -7.05 -6.18
N LYS A 101 -10.27 -8.11 -6.87
CA LYS A 101 -11.08 -8.80 -7.88
C LYS A 101 -12.32 -9.45 -7.25
N GLU A 102 -12.15 -10.19 -6.16
CA GLU A 102 -13.26 -10.85 -5.46
C GLU A 102 -14.28 -9.83 -4.95
N PHE A 103 -13.80 -8.74 -4.35
CA PHE A 103 -14.64 -7.65 -3.86
C PHE A 103 -15.51 -7.06 -4.97
N ILE A 104 -14.93 -6.77 -6.15
CA ILE A 104 -15.67 -6.20 -7.28
C ILE A 104 -16.73 -7.17 -7.80
N VAL A 105 -16.40 -8.46 -7.92
CA VAL A 105 -17.36 -9.50 -8.34
C VAL A 105 -18.54 -9.57 -7.36
N LYS A 106 -18.24 -9.59 -6.05
CA LYS A 106 -19.26 -9.61 -5.00
C LYS A 106 -20.16 -8.38 -5.06
N ALA A 107 -19.57 -7.20 -5.19
CA ALA A 107 -20.31 -5.93 -5.26
C ALA A 107 -21.20 -5.86 -6.51
N LEU A 108 -20.70 -6.27 -7.68
CA LEU A 108 -21.48 -6.30 -8.92
C LEU A 108 -22.66 -7.28 -8.82
N ARG A 109 -22.48 -8.43 -8.18
CA ARG A 109 -23.57 -9.38 -7.93
C ARG A 109 -24.64 -8.79 -7.00
N THR A 110 -24.26 -8.12 -5.92
CA THR A 110 -25.20 -7.49 -4.98
C THR A 110 -26.06 -6.42 -5.65
N PHE A 111 -25.47 -5.62 -6.55
CA PHE A 111 -26.16 -4.53 -7.24
C PHE A 111 -26.63 -4.88 -8.65
N LYS A 112 -26.68 -6.16 -9.00
CA LYS A 112 -27.19 -6.68 -10.27
C LYS A 112 -26.55 -6.04 -11.52
N GLY A 113 -25.23 -5.86 -11.49
CA GLY A 113 -24.47 -5.22 -12.58
C GLY A 113 -24.69 -3.70 -12.72
N ARG A 114 -25.42 -3.04 -11.81
CA ARG A 114 -25.67 -1.59 -11.87
C ARG A 114 -24.47 -0.77 -11.39
N ILE A 115 -23.53 -0.54 -12.30
CA ILE A 115 -22.24 0.12 -12.05
C ILE A 115 -22.34 1.41 -11.22
N ASN A 116 -23.30 2.30 -11.52
CA ASN A 116 -23.44 3.56 -10.79
C ASN A 116 -23.83 3.34 -9.31
N GLN A 117 -24.73 2.39 -9.05
CA GLN A 117 -25.15 2.04 -7.69
C GLN A 117 -24.00 1.32 -6.96
N THR A 118 -23.35 0.38 -7.64
CA THR A 118 -22.17 -0.32 -7.11
C THR A 118 -21.08 0.66 -6.68
N ALA A 119 -20.74 1.64 -7.54
CA ALA A 119 -19.71 2.63 -7.24
C ALA A 119 -20.04 3.46 -6.00
N LEU A 120 -21.30 3.92 -5.88
CA LEU A 120 -21.76 4.72 -4.76
C LEU A 120 -21.76 3.93 -3.45
N HIS A 121 -22.29 2.70 -3.46
CA HIS A 121 -22.37 1.86 -2.25
C HIS A 121 -21.05 1.20 -1.86
N ALA A 122 -20.15 0.95 -2.82
CA ALA A 122 -18.80 0.45 -2.54
C ALA A 122 -17.84 1.56 -2.09
N ASN A 123 -18.27 2.83 -2.10
CA ASN A 123 -17.43 4.00 -1.86
C ASN A 123 -16.19 4.05 -2.78
N ILE A 124 -16.36 3.65 -4.04
CA ILE A 124 -15.30 3.67 -5.06
C ILE A 124 -15.73 4.59 -6.18
N PRO A 125 -14.92 5.58 -6.59
CA PRO A 125 -15.23 6.42 -7.74
C PRO A 125 -15.51 5.58 -8.99
N LYS A 126 -16.58 5.90 -9.71
CA LYS A 126 -17.01 5.16 -10.91
C LYS A 126 -15.87 4.88 -11.90
N LYS A 127 -15.02 5.87 -12.17
CA LYS A 127 -13.87 5.73 -13.07
C LYS A 127 -12.87 4.67 -12.58
N THR A 128 -12.62 4.62 -11.27
CA THR A 128 -11.75 3.63 -10.64
C THR A 128 -12.34 2.24 -10.75
N LEU A 129 -13.65 2.12 -10.48
CA LEU A 129 -14.37 0.85 -10.62
C LEU A 129 -14.32 0.32 -12.07
N LEU A 130 -14.59 1.17 -13.06
CA LEU A 130 -14.51 0.82 -14.48
C LEU A 130 -13.12 0.33 -14.88
N ARG A 131 -12.07 1.07 -14.50
CA ARG A 131 -10.68 0.68 -14.78
C ARG A 131 -10.34 -0.70 -14.20
N LYS A 132 -10.81 -1.01 -13.00
CA LYS A 132 -10.58 -2.31 -12.36
C LYS A 132 -11.38 -3.42 -13.03
N ILE A 133 -12.63 -3.16 -13.42
CA ILE A 133 -13.46 -4.09 -14.20
C ILE A 133 -12.77 -4.46 -15.51
N GLU A 134 -12.25 -3.47 -16.25
CA GLU A 134 -11.47 -3.69 -17.47
C GLU A 134 -10.17 -4.45 -17.19
N LYS A 135 -9.42 -4.07 -16.16
CA LYS A 135 -8.17 -4.74 -15.76
C LYS A 135 -8.38 -6.23 -15.49
N TYR A 136 -9.47 -6.60 -14.84
CA TYR A 136 -9.77 -7.98 -14.47
C TYR A 136 -10.61 -8.74 -15.50
N GLY A 137 -10.98 -8.11 -16.62
CA GLY A 137 -11.82 -8.71 -17.65
C GLY A 137 -13.22 -9.08 -17.18
N ILE A 138 -13.79 -8.33 -16.23
CA ILE A 138 -15.11 -8.60 -15.67
C ILE A 138 -16.18 -7.97 -16.57
N VAL A 139 -17.22 -8.72 -16.94
CA VAL A 139 -18.33 -8.19 -17.73
C VAL A 139 -19.52 -7.91 -16.81
N ALA A 140 -19.84 -6.64 -16.59
CA ALA A 140 -20.91 -6.24 -15.67
C ALA A 140 -22.30 -6.79 -16.05
N ARG A 141 -22.53 -7.09 -17.33
CA ARG A 141 -23.79 -7.62 -17.86
C ARG A 141 -24.11 -9.03 -17.37
N ASP A 142 -23.09 -9.81 -17.01
CA ASP A 142 -23.25 -11.20 -16.60
C ASP A 142 -23.88 -11.33 -15.21
N TYR A 143 -23.99 -10.22 -14.48
CA TYR A 143 -24.50 -10.17 -13.12
C TYR A 143 -25.88 -9.51 -13.02
N VAL A 144 -26.62 -9.36 -14.12
CA VAL A 144 -27.90 -8.61 -14.16
C VAL A 144 -29.11 -9.42 -13.66
N GLU A 145 -28.92 -10.70 -13.32
CA GLU A 145 -29.98 -11.58 -12.76
C GLU A 145 -30.74 -10.96 -11.57
#